data_AF-A0A4V6MDZ6-F1
#
_entry.id   AF-A0A4V6MDZ6-F1
#
_cell.length_a   1.000
_cell.length_b   1.000
_cell.length_c   1.000
_cell.angle_alpha   90.00
_cell.angle_beta   90.00
_cell.angle_gamma   90.00
#
_symmetry.space_group_name_H-M   'P 1'
#
loop_
_entity.id
_entity.type
_entity.pdbx_description
1 polymer ?
#
loop_
_entity_poly.entity_id
_entity_poly.type
_entity_poly.pdbx_seq_one_letter_code
_entity_poly.pdbx_strand_id
1 'polypeptide(L)'
;MSQPKQTTATPPPWRDGRAERIRAAAEAEQARAAAEATRAETAQRSERARAQLAAERSEQRAAEAARRRAAVRAGARAVVAELPSVAGFVACVAPTLIATRGQLEFARTQMQLGSMSVLLPAMLEGAAWLLAWRRHQAVAAGEPAGRLTAGVWLLAAVAASLNLWHGATGPGGLQVGVAYALASLVGFALVELLVGHQRRARAAAGRARRRRGLLIGLARLLRYPLLSWAAWSRRVELGPGADAAEAWGQAWRDRFGVELGADAIARRRGRTGVRAQRRAATAPSSTVQPDPDTDVTEPADTSTDVPGTSGDERVRELAELLRAECLVTGSQAAALYAVSPRTGRRLLSEARDLLAGDGDRGPEPPEGPDTGAAAEPARPLILVATPTRLEVGA
;
A
#
# COMPACT_ATOMS: atom_id res chain seq x y z
N MET A 1 -69.25 -46.40 -85.77
CA MET A 1 -69.52 -45.24 -84.90
C MET A 1 -68.18 -44.78 -84.34
N SER A 2 -67.34 -44.10 -85.13
CA SER A 2 -67.29 -42.64 -85.38
C SER A 2 -67.09 -41.82 -84.10
N GLN A 3 -65.82 -41.60 -83.74
CA GLN A 3 -65.42 -40.54 -82.81
C GLN A 3 -65.27 -39.21 -83.55
N PRO A 4 -65.67 -38.08 -82.95
CA PRO A 4 -65.59 -36.77 -83.59
C PRO A 4 -64.13 -36.31 -83.71
N LYS A 5 -63.74 -36.02 -84.96
CA LYS A 5 -62.51 -35.30 -85.31
C LYS A 5 -62.49 -33.95 -84.58
N GLN A 6 -61.60 -33.79 -83.61
CA GLN A 6 -61.25 -32.49 -83.07
C GLN A 6 -60.44 -31.74 -84.13
N THR A 7 -61.11 -30.83 -84.84
CA THR A 7 -60.48 -29.81 -85.68
C THR A 7 -59.63 -28.89 -84.81
N THR A 8 -58.31 -29.06 -84.89
CA THR A 8 -57.32 -28.11 -84.39
C THR A 8 -57.39 -26.85 -85.25
N ALA A 9 -58.26 -25.92 -84.86
CA ALA A 9 -58.33 -24.59 -85.45
C ALA A 9 -57.04 -23.83 -85.10
N THR A 10 -56.09 -23.81 -86.04
CA THR A 10 -54.89 -22.97 -85.98
C THR A 10 -55.34 -21.51 -85.83
N PRO A 11 -55.02 -20.83 -84.72
CA PRO A 11 -55.41 -19.45 -84.53
C PRO A 11 -54.78 -18.57 -85.63
N PRO A 12 -55.50 -17.56 -86.13
CA PRO A 12 -55.02 -16.73 -87.23
C PRO A 12 -53.79 -15.90 -86.82
N PRO A 13 -52.77 -15.78 -87.70
CA PRO A 13 -51.41 -15.29 -87.38
C PRO A 13 -51.31 -13.82 -86.94
N TRP A 14 -52.42 -13.06 -86.97
CA TRP A 14 -52.45 -11.66 -86.51
C TRP A 14 -52.76 -11.52 -85.01
N ARG A 15 -53.23 -12.58 -84.33
CA ARG A 15 -53.49 -12.57 -82.88
C ARG A 15 -52.20 -12.58 -82.05
N ASP A 16 -51.12 -13.15 -82.57
CA ASP A 16 -49.86 -13.35 -81.84
C ASP A 16 -49.11 -12.04 -81.63
N GLY A 17 -49.12 -11.13 -82.60
CA GLY A 17 -48.41 -9.84 -82.51
C GLY A 17 -48.99 -8.85 -81.46
N ARG A 18 -50.22 -9.05 -80.97
CA ARG A 18 -50.74 -8.25 -79.83
C ARG A 18 -50.31 -8.83 -78.50
N ALA A 19 -50.26 -10.16 -78.39
CA ALA A 19 -49.79 -10.85 -77.20
C ALA A 19 -48.29 -10.61 -76.97
N GLU A 20 -47.48 -10.64 -78.03
CA GLU A 20 -46.05 -10.31 -77.97
C GLU A 20 -45.80 -8.87 -77.53
N ARG A 21 -46.56 -7.90 -78.04
CA ARG A 21 -46.46 -6.50 -77.62
C ARG A 21 -46.83 -6.29 -76.15
N ILE A 22 -47.84 -7.00 -75.65
CA ILE A 22 -48.23 -6.94 -74.23
C ILE A 22 -47.14 -7.57 -73.36
N ARG A 23 -46.55 -8.71 -73.77
CA ARG A 23 -45.44 -9.35 -73.05
C ARG A 23 -44.19 -8.46 -73.03
N ALA A 24 -43.80 -7.91 -74.17
CA ALA A 24 -42.65 -7.00 -74.27
C ALA A 24 -42.86 -5.71 -73.44
N ALA A 25 -44.08 -5.16 -73.41
CA ALA A 25 -44.40 -4.02 -72.56
C ALA A 25 -44.33 -4.38 -71.06
N ALA A 26 -44.87 -5.54 -70.67
CA ALA A 26 -44.81 -6.02 -69.29
C ALA A 26 -43.37 -6.32 -68.83
N GLU A 27 -42.54 -6.93 -69.70
CA GLU A 27 -41.11 -7.16 -69.43
C GLU A 27 -40.34 -5.84 -69.31
N ALA A 28 -40.62 -4.86 -70.16
CA ALA A 28 -40.02 -3.53 -70.06
C ALA A 28 -40.42 -2.80 -68.77
N GLU A 29 -41.67 -2.93 -68.33
CA GLU A 29 -42.15 -2.36 -67.07
C GLU A 29 -41.53 -3.06 -65.85
N GLN A 30 -41.44 -4.39 -65.87
CA GLN A 30 -40.75 -5.16 -64.83
C GLN A 30 -39.26 -4.81 -64.76
N ALA A 31 -38.58 -4.65 -65.90
CA ALA A 31 -37.19 -4.22 -65.94
C ALA A 31 -36.98 -2.81 -65.38
N ARG A 32 -37.91 -1.88 -65.65
CA ARG A 32 -37.90 -0.53 -65.07
C ARG A 32 -38.12 -0.56 -63.56
N ALA A 33 -39.12 -1.30 -63.09
CA ALA A 33 -39.41 -1.45 -61.66
C ALA A 33 -38.23 -2.09 -60.91
N ALA A 34 -37.59 -3.12 -61.49
CA ALA A 34 -36.40 -3.74 -60.90
C ALA A 34 -35.20 -2.78 -60.85
N ALA A 35 -35.00 -1.98 -61.91
CA ALA A 35 -33.95 -0.97 -61.94
C ALA A 35 -34.19 0.16 -60.91
N GLU A 36 -35.43 0.61 -60.73
CA GLU A 36 -35.80 1.60 -59.72
C GLU A 36 -35.67 1.05 -58.30
N ALA A 37 -36.08 -0.20 -58.05
CA ALA A 37 -35.88 -0.87 -56.77
C ALA A 37 -34.38 -0.97 -56.41
N THR A 38 -33.53 -1.31 -57.39
CA THR A 38 -32.07 -1.39 -57.19
C THR A 38 -31.47 0.00 -56.91
N ARG A 39 -31.96 1.06 -57.57
CA ARG A 39 -31.54 2.45 -57.30
C ARG A 39 -31.96 2.92 -55.91
N ALA A 40 -33.18 2.61 -55.49
CA ALA A 40 -33.68 2.97 -54.16
C ALA A 40 -32.91 2.24 -53.06
N GLU A 41 -32.62 0.95 -53.24
CA GLU A 41 -31.86 0.16 -52.27
C GLU A 41 -30.40 0.63 -52.17
N THR A 42 -29.75 0.91 -53.31
CA THR A 42 -28.37 1.43 -53.32
C THR A 42 -28.29 2.83 -52.69
N ALA A 43 -29.27 3.70 -52.94
CA ALA A 43 -29.37 5.01 -52.28
C ALA A 43 -29.53 4.85 -50.75
N GLN A 44 -30.46 4.00 -50.30
CA GLN A 44 -30.68 3.77 -48.87
C GLN A 44 -29.46 3.15 -48.17
N ARG A 45 -28.77 2.20 -48.83
CA ARG A 45 -27.51 1.62 -48.32
C ARG A 45 -26.42 2.68 -48.21
N SER A 46 -26.31 3.58 -49.20
CA SER A 46 -25.34 4.68 -49.17
C SER A 46 -25.61 5.67 -48.04
N GLU A 47 -26.87 6.05 -47.81
CA GLU A 47 -27.26 6.94 -46.72
C GLU A 47 -26.99 6.32 -45.35
N ARG A 48 -27.34 5.04 -45.15
CA ARG A 48 -27.04 4.33 -43.90
C ARG A 48 -25.54 4.23 -43.64
N ALA A 49 -24.75 3.94 -44.67
CA ALA A 49 -23.28 3.91 -44.55
C ALA A 49 -22.72 5.30 -44.19
N ARG A 50 -23.24 6.38 -44.79
CA ARG A 50 -22.85 7.75 -44.45
C ARG A 50 -23.23 8.12 -43.02
N ALA A 51 -24.43 7.75 -42.57
CA ALA A 51 -24.89 7.99 -41.21
C ALA A 51 -24.06 7.23 -40.16
N GLN A 52 -23.72 5.97 -40.43
CA GLN A 52 -22.85 5.17 -39.57
C GLN A 52 -21.45 5.77 -39.46
N LEU A 53 -20.82 6.12 -40.60
CA LEU A 53 -19.51 6.78 -40.60
C LEU A 53 -19.53 8.14 -39.89
N ALA A 54 -20.62 8.89 -39.98
CA ALA A 54 -20.77 10.16 -39.26
C ALA A 54 -20.90 9.94 -37.75
N ALA A 55 -21.68 8.93 -37.33
CA ALA A 55 -21.82 8.54 -35.93
C ALA A 55 -20.48 8.09 -35.34
N GLU A 56 -19.77 7.17 -36.02
CA GLU A 56 -18.45 6.68 -35.61
C GLU A 56 -17.43 7.83 -35.48
N ARG A 57 -17.40 8.76 -36.45
CA ARG A 57 -16.53 9.94 -36.38
C ARG A 57 -16.90 10.85 -35.21
N SER A 58 -18.17 11.00 -34.90
CA SER A 58 -18.63 11.81 -33.77
C SER A 58 -18.21 11.19 -32.43
N GLU A 59 -18.32 9.87 -32.30
CA GLU A 59 -17.90 9.12 -31.12
C GLU A 59 -16.38 9.16 -30.95
N GLN A 60 -15.62 8.98 -32.04
CA GLN A 60 -14.16 9.11 -32.04
C GLN A 60 -13.74 10.52 -31.61
N ARG A 61 -14.35 11.57 -32.15
CA ARG A 61 -14.07 12.96 -31.74
C ARG A 61 -14.44 13.22 -30.29
N ALA A 62 -15.56 12.68 -29.80
CA ALA A 62 -15.96 12.81 -28.41
C ALA A 62 -14.99 12.09 -27.47
N ALA A 63 -14.55 10.88 -27.84
CA ALA A 63 -13.56 10.11 -27.09
C ALA A 63 -12.19 10.81 -27.08
N GLU A 64 -11.73 11.36 -28.20
CA GLU A 64 -10.51 12.16 -28.28
C GLU A 64 -10.61 13.44 -27.45
N ALA A 65 -11.73 14.16 -27.53
CA ALA A 65 -11.96 15.35 -26.72
C ALA A 65 -11.99 15.01 -25.22
N ALA A 66 -12.60 13.89 -24.83
CA ALA A 66 -12.59 13.40 -23.45
C ALA A 66 -11.18 13.04 -22.99
N ARG A 67 -10.38 12.35 -23.82
CA ARG A 67 -8.96 12.03 -23.54
C ARG A 67 -8.12 13.30 -23.40
N ARG A 68 -8.28 14.27 -24.31
CA ARG A 68 -7.60 15.58 -24.22
C ARG A 68 -7.98 16.32 -22.95
N ARG A 69 -9.27 16.39 -22.60
CA ARG A 69 -9.73 17.01 -21.34
C ARG A 69 -9.20 16.28 -20.11
N ALA A 70 -9.15 14.96 -20.13
CA ALA A 70 -8.58 14.17 -19.03
C ALA A 70 -7.07 14.41 -18.89
N ALA A 71 -6.32 14.45 -19.99
CA ALA A 71 -4.89 14.76 -20.01
C ALA A 71 -4.61 16.19 -19.53
N VAL A 72 -5.37 17.19 -19.99
CA VAL A 72 -5.26 18.58 -19.52
C VAL A 72 -5.58 18.69 -18.03
N ARG A 73 -6.64 18.02 -17.55
CA ARG A 73 -6.96 17.99 -16.11
C ARG A 73 -5.90 17.28 -15.28
N ALA A 74 -5.31 16.19 -15.78
CA ALA A 74 -4.21 15.50 -15.12
C ALA A 74 -2.95 16.37 -15.07
N GLY A 75 -2.60 17.04 -16.17
CA GLY A 75 -1.51 18.00 -16.24
C GLY A 75 -1.73 19.20 -15.32
N ALA A 76 -2.93 19.79 -15.33
CA ALA A 76 -3.28 20.90 -14.44
C ALA A 76 -3.23 20.48 -12.96
N ARG A 77 -3.69 19.27 -12.61
CA ARG A 77 -3.55 18.74 -11.24
C ARG A 77 -2.11 18.49 -10.85
N ALA A 78 -1.26 18.01 -11.77
CA ALA A 78 0.16 17.86 -11.52
C ALA A 78 0.84 19.21 -11.28
N VAL A 79 0.53 20.22 -12.11
CA VAL A 79 1.05 21.59 -11.94
C VAL A 79 0.54 22.23 -10.65
N VAL A 80 -0.73 22.06 -10.30
CA VAL A 80 -1.31 22.56 -9.03
C VAL A 80 -0.74 21.81 -7.81
N ALA A 81 -0.42 20.53 -7.95
CA ALA A 81 0.26 19.77 -6.89
C ALA A 81 1.71 20.25 -6.68
N GLU A 82 2.36 20.77 -7.72
CA GLU A 82 3.71 21.32 -7.70
C GLU A 82 3.76 22.84 -7.47
N LEU A 83 2.64 23.57 -7.56
CA LEU A 83 2.60 25.01 -7.31
C LEU A 83 3.17 25.43 -5.93
N PRO A 84 2.93 24.68 -4.83
CA PRO A 84 3.59 24.93 -3.56
C PRO A 84 5.12 24.71 -3.58
N SER A 85 5.62 23.80 -4.43
CA SER A 85 7.06 23.56 -4.58
C SER A 85 7.73 24.68 -5.40
N VAL A 86 7.03 25.21 -6.42
CA VAL A 86 7.48 26.38 -7.19
C VAL A 86 7.45 27.66 -6.37
N ALA A 87 6.35 27.93 -5.65
CA ALA A 87 6.26 29.11 -4.78
C ALA A 87 7.30 29.05 -3.65
N GLY A 88 7.51 27.86 -3.06
CA GLY A 88 8.58 27.63 -2.10
C GLY A 88 9.97 27.87 -2.70
N PHE A 89 10.22 27.38 -3.92
CA PHE A 89 11.48 27.62 -4.64
C PHE A 89 11.72 29.11 -4.90
N VAL A 90 10.74 29.81 -5.47
CA VAL A 90 10.84 31.26 -5.75
C VAL A 90 11.06 32.06 -4.47
N ALA A 91 10.35 31.73 -3.39
CA ALA A 91 10.53 32.37 -2.09
C ALA A 91 11.93 32.14 -1.48
N CYS A 92 12.61 31.04 -1.84
CA CYS A 92 13.99 30.77 -1.42
C CYS A 92 15.02 31.43 -2.35
N VAL A 93 14.78 31.46 -3.66
CA VAL A 93 15.73 31.99 -4.65
C VAL A 93 15.77 33.52 -4.64
N ALA A 94 14.64 34.20 -4.47
CA ALA A 94 14.59 35.65 -4.54
C ALA A 94 15.50 36.35 -3.49
N PRO A 95 15.49 35.98 -2.19
CA PRO A 95 16.41 36.54 -1.20
C PRO A 95 17.88 36.26 -1.52
N THR A 96 18.18 35.06 -2.04
CA THR A 96 19.55 34.69 -2.46
C THR A 96 20.05 35.59 -3.58
N LEU A 97 19.25 35.81 -4.63
CA LEU A 97 19.62 36.70 -5.73
C LEU A 97 19.85 38.13 -5.25
N ILE A 98 19.03 38.64 -4.33
CA ILE A 98 19.23 39.96 -3.73
C ILE A 98 20.54 40.02 -2.95
N ALA A 99 20.83 39.00 -2.12
CA ALA A 99 22.04 38.93 -1.31
C ALA A 99 23.34 38.81 -2.13
N THR A 100 23.32 38.07 -3.25
CA THR A 100 24.51 37.90 -4.11
C THR A 100 24.99 39.21 -4.71
N ARG A 101 24.08 40.17 -4.95
CA ARG A 101 24.45 41.50 -5.41
C ARG A 101 25.31 42.24 -4.39
N GLY A 102 24.91 42.21 -3.11
CA GLY A 102 25.69 42.82 -2.02
C GLY A 102 27.08 42.20 -1.87
N GLN A 103 27.19 40.88 -1.98
CA GLN A 103 28.47 40.17 -1.95
C GLN A 103 29.37 40.52 -3.15
N LEU A 104 28.80 40.65 -4.35
CA LEU A 104 29.52 41.04 -5.55
C LEU A 104 30.05 42.47 -5.45
N GLU A 105 29.22 43.40 -4.99
CA GLU A 105 29.63 44.79 -4.75
C GLU A 105 30.72 44.84 -3.67
N PHE A 106 30.57 44.10 -2.57
CA PHE A 106 31.60 43.95 -1.55
C PHE A 106 32.96 43.49 -2.12
N ALA A 107 32.94 42.43 -2.92
CA ALA A 107 34.13 41.87 -3.56
C ALA A 107 34.80 42.85 -4.53
N ARG A 108 34.03 43.77 -5.13
CA ARG A 108 34.54 44.80 -6.05
C ARG A 108 35.13 45.99 -5.29
N THR A 109 34.38 46.54 -4.34
CA THR A 109 34.74 47.82 -3.71
C THR A 109 35.65 47.67 -2.50
N GLN A 110 35.42 46.66 -1.65
CA GLN A 110 36.20 46.48 -0.43
C GLN A 110 37.41 45.55 -0.65
N MET A 111 37.23 44.44 -1.37
CA MET A 111 38.32 43.49 -1.60
C MET A 111 39.14 43.78 -2.87
N GLN A 112 38.67 44.69 -3.74
CA GLN A 112 39.35 45.09 -4.97
C GLN A 112 39.77 43.92 -5.87
N LEU A 113 38.96 42.84 -5.91
CA LEU A 113 39.28 41.61 -6.65
C LEU A 113 39.16 41.76 -8.18
N GLY A 114 38.76 42.94 -8.68
CA GLY A 114 38.64 43.22 -10.10
C GLY A 114 37.67 42.27 -10.82
N SER A 115 38.15 41.55 -11.83
CA SER A 115 37.35 40.56 -12.56
C SER A 115 37.02 39.31 -11.74
N MET A 116 37.81 39.01 -10.70
CA MET A 116 37.61 37.84 -9.83
C MET A 116 36.51 38.05 -8.78
N SER A 117 35.91 39.24 -8.68
CA SER A 117 34.85 39.53 -7.70
C SER A 117 33.61 38.62 -7.81
N VAL A 118 33.36 38.03 -8.99
CA VAL A 118 32.29 37.03 -9.19
C VAL A 118 32.55 35.72 -8.43
N LEU A 119 33.81 35.39 -8.15
CA LEU A 119 34.17 34.13 -7.48
C LEU A 119 33.71 34.09 -6.03
N LEU A 120 33.64 35.24 -5.33
CA LEU A 120 33.20 35.29 -3.94
C LEU A 120 31.74 34.83 -3.76
N PRO A 121 30.73 35.43 -4.42
CA PRO A 121 29.35 34.94 -4.32
C PRO A 121 29.22 33.53 -4.90
N ALA A 122 29.92 33.19 -5.98
CA ALA A 122 29.89 31.85 -6.54
C ALA A 122 30.37 30.78 -5.55
N MET A 123 31.44 31.07 -4.80
CA MET A 123 31.97 30.17 -3.77
C MET A 123 31.02 30.03 -2.59
N LEU A 124 30.50 31.15 -2.05
CA LEU A 124 29.60 31.13 -0.89
C LEU A 124 28.27 30.43 -1.21
N GLU A 125 27.64 30.83 -2.31
CA GLU A 125 26.38 30.22 -2.77
C GLU A 125 26.60 28.77 -3.19
N GLY A 126 27.67 28.48 -3.95
CA GLY A 126 28.01 27.12 -4.36
C GLY A 126 28.21 26.18 -3.18
N ALA A 127 28.93 26.62 -2.14
CA ALA A 127 29.11 25.85 -0.91
C ALA A 127 27.80 25.66 -0.14
N ALA A 128 26.96 26.70 -0.05
CA ALA A 128 25.66 26.63 0.61
C ALA A 128 24.72 25.65 -0.11
N TRP A 129 24.64 25.71 -1.45
CA TRP A 129 23.86 24.78 -2.27
C TRP A 129 24.37 23.34 -2.16
N LEU A 130 25.68 23.14 -2.18
CA LEU A 130 26.28 21.82 -2.01
C LEU A 130 25.90 21.20 -0.65
N LEU A 131 26.03 21.98 0.44
CA LEU A 131 25.65 21.53 1.78
C LEU A 131 24.15 21.28 1.89
N ALA A 132 23.30 22.13 1.31
CA ALA A 132 21.85 21.94 1.29
C ALA A 132 21.45 20.66 0.52
N TRP A 133 22.11 20.38 -0.61
CA TRP A 133 21.90 19.16 -1.40
C TRP A 133 22.36 17.91 -0.65
N ARG A 134 23.56 17.93 -0.04
CA ARG A 134 24.05 16.81 0.79
C ARG A 134 23.16 16.56 1.99
N ARG A 135 22.65 17.64 2.59
CA ARG A 135 21.68 17.55 3.68
C ARG A 135 20.39 16.90 3.22
N HIS A 136 19.87 17.27 2.05
CA HIS A 136 18.68 16.65 1.49
C HIS A 136 18.86 15.13 1.31
N GLN A 137 20.01 14.72 0.76
CA GLN A 137 20.37 13.30 0.61
C GLN A 137 20.45 12.57 1.96
N ALA A 138 21.15 13.13 2.94
CA ALA A 138 21.25 12.53 4.28
C ALA A 138 19.87 12.32 4.91
N VAL A 139 18.97 13.31 4.80
CA VAL A 139 17.59 13.20 5.30
C VAL A 139 16.79 12.13 4.57
N ALA A 140 16.95 12.03 3.24
CA ALA A 140 16.30 11.00 2.44
C ALA A 140 16.80 9.59 2.81
N ALA A 141 18.08 9.45 3.14
CA ALA A 141 18.70 8.21 3.61
C ALA A 141 18.41 7.87 5.08
N GLY A 142 17.78 8.77 5.85
CA GLY A 142 17.55 8.59 7.28
C GLY A 142 18.78 8.82 8.16
N GLU A 143 19.81 9.49 7.62
CA GLU A 143 21.07 9.80 8.31
C GLU A 143 20.99 11.12 9.12
N PRO A 144 21.84 11.29 10.14
CA PRO A 144 21.90 12.52 10.92
C PRO A 144 22.40 13.71 10.09
N ALA A 145 21.52 14.67 9.84
CA ALA A 145 21.81 15.85 9.02
C ALA A 145 22.20 17.12 9.81
N GLY A 146 22.44 16.99 11.12
CA GLY A 146 22.68 18.13 12.02
C GLY A 146 23.93 18.94 11.68
N ARG A 147 25.05 18.26 11.40
CA ARG A 147 26.32 18.92 11.02
C ARG A 147 26.21 19.71 9.71
N LEU A 148 25.53 19.13 8.72
CA LEU A 148 25.27 19.81 7.43
C LEU A 148 24.37 21.03 7.62
N THR A 149 23.38 20.93 8.52
CA THR A 149 22.51 22.07 8.89
C THR A 149 23.31 23.21 9.53
N ALA A 150 24.20 22.89 10.48
CA ALA A 150 25.07 23.88 11.10
C ALA A 150 26.01 24.54 10.07
N GLY A 151 26.56 23.76 9.13
CA GLY A 151 27.40 24.28 8.05
C GLY A 151 26.69 25.30 7.15
N VAL A 152 25.43 25.06 6.78
CA VAL A 152 24.68 26.05 5.98
C VAL A 152 24.37 27.31 6.78
N TRP A 153 23.98 27.18 8.06
CA TRP A 153 23.76 28.35 8.92
C TRP A 153 25.03 29.18 9.11
N LEU A 154 26.19 28.52 9.23
CA LEU A 154 27.48 29.20 9.30
C LEU A 154 27.75 30.01 8.02
N LEU A 155 27.56 29.42 6.83
CA LEU A 155 27.71 30.14 5.57
C LEU A 155 26.72 31.30 5.43
N ALA A 156 25.45 31.11 5.84
CA ALA A 156 24.45 32.16 5.83
C ALA A 156 24.83 33.32 6.77
N ALA A 157 25.40 33.02 7.94
CA ALA A 157 25.89 34.04 8.87
C ALA A 157 27.11 34.80 8.32
N VAL A 158 28.05 34.10 7.66
CA VAL A 158 29.19 34.74 6.97
C VAL A 158 28.69 35.67 5.86
N ALA A 159 27.79 35.19 5.00
CA ALA A 159 27.16 36.00 3.95
C ALA A 159 26.46 37.24 4.50
N ALA A 160 25.70 37.08 5.58
CA ALA A 160 25.01 38.19 6.24
C ALA A 160 26.00 39.22 6.80
N SER A 161 27.12 38.76 7.37
CA SER A 161 28.16 39.62 7.93
C SER A 161 28.85 40.46 6.84
N LEU A 162 29.14 39.86 5.68
CA LEU A 162 29.70 40.55 4.51
C LEU A 162 28.74 41.63 3.99
N ASN A 163 27.46 41.29 3.90
CA ASN A 163 26.42 42.22 3.46
C ASN A 163 26.25 43.40 4.42
N LEU A 164 26.25 43.14 5.74
CA LEU A 164 26.18 44.19 6.75
C LEU A 164 27.42 45.11 6.69
N TRP A 165 28.61 44.52 6.59
CA TRP A 165 29.86 45.27 6.45
C TRP A 165 29.86 46.15 5.19
N HIS A 166 29.38 45.61 4.08
CA HIS A 166 29.27 46.36 2.83
C HIS A 166 28.36 47.58 3.00
N GLY A 167 27.20 47.45 3.64
CA GLY A 167 26.34 48.61 3.91
C GLY A 167 26.96 49.61 4.90
N ALA A 168 27.68 49.14 5.92
CA ALA A 168 28.32 50.01 6.91
C ALA A 168 29.45 50.86 6.34
N THR A 169 30.14 50.37 5.30
CA THR A 169 31.31 51.04 4.69
C THR A 169 31.07 51.56 3.28
N GLY A 170 29.96 51.18 2.65
CA GLY A 170 29.64 51.47 1.26
C GLY A 170 28.66 52.63 1.07
N PRO A 171 28.50 53.10 -0.18
CA PRO A 171 27.67 54.26 -0.52
C PRO A 171 26.16 54.03 -0.34
N GLY A 172 25.70 52.78 -0.25
CA GLY A 172 24.29 52.43 -0.01
C GLY A 172 23.83 52.63 1.44
N GLY A 173 24.77 52.87 2.37
CA GLY A 173 24.48 53.07 3.79
C GLY A 173 24.05 51.80 4.54
N LEU A 174 24.01 51.93 5.87
CA LEU A 174 23.77 50.82 6.78
C LEU A 174 22.43 50.10 6.51
N GLN A 175 21.41 50.84 6.09
CA GLN A 175 20.07 50.31 5.82
C GLN A 175 20.09 49.24 4.72
N VAL A 176 20.83 49.46 3.63
CA VAL A 176 20.95 48.50 2.52
C VAL A 176 21.71 47.25 2.97
N GLY A 177 22.78 47.42 3.75
CA GLY A 177 23.54 46.30 4.30
C GLY A 177 22.71 45.42 5.23
N VAL A 178 21.89 46.03 6.11
CA VAL A 178 20.96 45.31 6.98
C VAL A 178 19.93 44.53 6.16
N ALA A 179 19.34 45.14 5.13
CA ALA A 179 18.38 44.46 4.27
C ALA A 179 18.98 43.23 3.57
N TYR A 180 20.19 43.35 3.03
CA TYR A 180 20.91 42.22 2.41
C TYR A 180 21.33 41.16 3.42
N ALA A 181 21.74 41.56 4.62
CA ALA A 181 22.09 40.62 5.68
C ALA A 181 20.88 39.78 6.13
N LEU A 182 19.73 40.43 6.31
CA LEU A 182 18.48 39.76 6.62
C LEU A 182 18.04 38.85 5.46
N ALA A 183 18.18 39.28 4.21
CA ALA A 183 17.86 38.45 3.05
C ALA A 183 18.67 37.14 3.02
N SER A 184 19.97 37.18 3.35
CA SER A 184 20.83 35.99 3.46
C SER A 184 20.34 34.99 4.51
N LEU A 185 19.87 35.48 5.67
CA LEU A 185 19.37 34.62 6.76
C LEU A 185 17.95 34.10 6.46
N VAL A 186 17.06 34.96 5.99
CA VAL A 186 15.65 34.64 5.71
C VAL A 186 15.53 33.59 4.61
N GLY A 187 16.32 33.71 3.52
CA GLY A 187 16.31 32.72 2.45
C GLY A 187 16.55 31.30 2.98
N PHE A 188 17.52 31.13 3.87
CA PHE A 188 17.80 29.83 4.46
C PHE A 188 16.80 29.40 5.54
N ALA A 189 16.31 30.33 6.36
CA ALA A 189 15.26 30.05 7.35
C ALA A 189 13.98 29.50 6.68
N LEU A 190 13.60 30.04 5.52
CA LEU A 190 12.46 29.55 4.74
C LEU A 190 12.68 28.13 4.22
N VAL A 191 13.89 27.81 3.74
CA VAL A 191 14.25 26.42 3.37
C VAL A 191 14.11 25.49 4.58
N GLU A 192 14.55 25.92 5.76
CA GLU A 192 14.46 25.11 6.99
C GLU A 192 13.01 24.82 7.37
N LEU A 193 12.17 25.85 7.35
CA LEU A 193 10.74 25.73 7.64
C LEU A 193 10.06 24.78 6.65
N LEU A 194 10.38 24.87 5.37
CA LEU A 194 9.82 24.00 4.33
C LEU A 194 10.25 22.54 4.53
N VAL A 195 11.54 22.30 4.75
CA VAL A 195 12.07 20.94 5.04
C VAL A 195 11.45 20.39 6.33
N GLY A 196 11.34 21.21 7.37
CA GLY A 196 10.70 20.84 8.64
C GLY A 196 9.24 20.45 8.47
N HIS A 197 8.47 21.24 7.70
CA HIS A 197 7.08 20.95 7.38
C HIS A 197 6.93 19.62 6.64
N GLN A 198 7.75 19.39 5.60
CA GLN A 198 7.73 18.12 4.87
C GLN A 198 8.08 16.92 5.75
N ARG A 199 9.08 17.05 6.64
CA ARG A 199 9.43 15.97 7.60
C ARG A 199 8.27 15.66 8.53
N ARG A 200 7.60 16.67 9.10
CA ARG A 200 6.44 16.47 9.97
C ARG A 200 5.29 15.81 9.22
N ALA A 201 5.02 16.24 7.99
CA ALA A 201 3.99 15.64 7.14
C ALA A 201 4.29 14.16 6.83
N ARG A 202 5.53 13.83 6.46
CA ARG A 202 5.97 12.44 6.24
C ARG A 202 5.89 11.61 7.52
N ALA A 203 6.31 12.16 8.66
CA ALA A 203 6.22 11.48 9.96
C ALA A 203 4.77 11.25 10.38
N ALA A 204 3.87 12.22 10.18
CA ALA A 204 2.45 12.09 10.42
C ALA A 204 1.81 11.01 9.52
N ALA A 205 2.12 11.03 8.22
CA ALA A 205 1.67 10.00 7.28
C ALA A 205 2.20 8.61 7.67
N GLY A 206 3.47 8.51 8.07
CA GLY A 206 4.07 7.27 8.56
C GLY A 206 3.40 6.75 9.83
N ARG A 207 3.10 7.62 10.80
CA ARG A 207 2.33 7.26 12.01
C ARG A 207 0.92 6.80 11.66
N ALA A 208 0.24 7.48 10.75
CA ALA A 208 -1.09 7.10 10.30
C ALA A 208 -1.09 5.74 9.59
N ARG A 209 -0.10 5.45 8.72
CA ARG A 209 0.06 4.14 8.09
C ARG A 209 0.34 3.04 9.11
N ARG A 210 1.24 3.28 10.07
CA ARG A 210 1.51 2.32 11.17
C ARG A 210 0.26 2.03 11.98
N ARG A 211 -0.49 3.07 12.39
CA ARG A 211 -1.76 2.92 13.11
C ARG A 211 -2.77 2.09 12.32
N ARG A 212 -2.97 2.38 11.02
CA ARG A 212 -3.85 1.57 10.16
C ARG A 212 -3.38 0.12 10.04
N GLY A 213 -2.07 -0.10 9.89
CA GLY A 213 -1.49 -1.45 9.87
C GLY A 213 -1.73 -2.22 11.16
N LEU A 214 -1.57 -1.59 12.32
CA LEU A 214 -1.87 -2.17 13.63
C LEU A 214 -3.35 -2.52 13.78
N LEU A 215 -4.24 -1.60 13.40
CA LEU A 215 -5.70 -1.84 13.46
C LEU A 215 -6.13 -2.99 12.53
N ILE A 216 -5.59 -3.04 11.31
CA ILE A 216 -5.83 -4.15 10.38
C ILE A 216 -5.29 -5.46 10.94
N GLY A 217 -4.10 -5.45 11.56
CA GLY A 217 -3.50 -6.62 12.22
C GLY A 217 -4.35 -7.13 13.38
N LEU A 218 -4.83 -6.24 14.24
CA LEU A 218 -5.74 -6.56 15.35
C LEU A 218 -7.06 -7.14 14.86
N ALA A 219 -7.67 -6.53 13.84
CA ALA A 219 -8.91 -7.03 13.24
C ALA A 219 -8.72 -8.45 12.64
N ARG A 220 -7.56 -8.71 12.03
CA ARG A 220 -7.17 -10.03 11.49
C ARG A 220 -6.98 -11.06 12.60
N LEU A 221 -6.30 -10.67 13.69
CA LEU A 221 -6.07 -11.52 14.86
C LEU A 221 -7.39 -11.95 15.50
N LEU A 222 -8.29 -11.00 15.70
CA LEU A 222 -9.60 -11.24 16.32
C LEU A 222 -10.47 -12.15 15.44
N ARG A 223 -10.49 -11.93 14.12
CA ARG A 223 -11.37 -12.65 13.19
C ARG A 223 -10.82 -14.00 12.74
N TYR A 224 -9.50 -14.13 12.63
CA TYR A 224 -8.82 -15.32 12.09
C TYR A 224 -7.54 -15.63 12.88
N PRO A 225 -7.63 -16.06 14.15
CA PRO A 225 -6.45 -16.22 15.02
C PRO A 225 -5.45 -17.25 14.48
N LEU A 226 -5.92 -18.43 14.07
CA LEU A 226 -5.05 -19.48 13.51
C LEU A 226 -4.37 -19.07 12.19
N LEU A 227 -5.04 -18.26 11.38
CA LEU A 227 -4.45 -17.76 10.13
C LEU A 227 -3.41 -16.67 10.43
N SER A 228 -3.65 -15.86 11.45
CA SER A 228 -2.71 -14.85 11.92
C SER A 228 -1.44 -15.48 12.46
N TRP A 229 -1.56 -16.59 13.17
CA TRP A 229 -0.42 -17.38 13.61
C TRP A 229 0.39 -17.93 12.42
N ALA A 230 -0.27 -18.55 11.44
CA ALA A 230 0.40 -19.06 10.24
C ALA A 230 1.08 -17.94 9.43
N ALA A 231 0.43 -16.78 9.28
CA ALA A 231 1.03 -15.62 8.62
C ALA A 231 2.25 -15.09 9.39
N TRP A 232 2.20 -15.11 10.72
CA TRP A 232 3.33 -14.72 11.56
C TRP A 232 4.49 -15.72 11.45
N SER A 233 4.23 -17.03 11.50
CA SER A 233 5.28 -18.04 11.34
C SER A 233 5.96 -17.95 9.98
N ARG A 234 5.19 -17.77 8.90
CA ARG A 234 5.74 -17.52 7.55
C ARG A 234 6.63 -16.28 7.51
N ARG A 235 6.25 -15.21 8.21
CA ARG A 235 7.06 -14.00 8.27
C ARG A 235 8.38 -14.24 9.00
N VAL A 236 8.38 -15.05 10.05
CA VAL A 236 9.61 -15.46 10.77
C VAL A 236 10.51 -16.29 9.85
N GLU A 237 9.94 -17.23 9.08
CA GLU A 237 10.66 -18.03 8.08
C GLU A 237 11.30 -17.16 6.97
N LEU A 238 10.60 -16.12 6.51
CA LEU A 238 11.10 -15.21 5.46
C LEU A 238 12.14 -14.20 5.97
N GLY A 239 12.30 -14.06 7.29
CA GLY A 239 13.34 -13.24 7.91
C GLY A 239 13.05 -11.72 8.01
N PRO A 240 14.03 -10.95 8.50
CA PRO A 240 13.89 -9.52 8.74
C PRO A 240 13.75 -8.76 7.41
N GLY A 241 12.62 -8.09 7.23
CA GLY A 241 12.29 -7.36 6.00
C GLY A 241 11.08 -7.93 5.26
N ALA A 242 10.61 -9.13 5.63
CA ALA A 242 9.42 -9.72 5.05
C ALA A 242 8.16 -8.87 5.30
N ASP A 243 7.44 -8.57 4.23
CA ASP A 243 6.20 -7.80 4.27
C ASP A 243 5.09 -8.60 4.96
N ALA A 244 4.45 -7.99 5.96
CA ALA A 244 3.36 -8.61 6.70
C ALA A 244 2.11 -8.84 5.83
N ALA A 245 1.90 -8.04 4.78
CA ALA A 245 0.79 -8.25 3.86
C ALA A 245 1.03 -9.46 2.95
N GLU A 246 2.26 -9.63 2.48
CA GLU A 246 2.66 -10.78 1.67
C GLU A 246 2.56 -12.09 2.46
N ALA A 247 3.14 -12.14 3.67
CA ALA A 247 3.07 -13.33 4.53
C ALA A 247 1.61 -13.71 4.85
N TRP A 248 0.74 -12.72 5.05
CA TRP A 248 -0.69 -12.94 5.21
C TRP A 248 -1.35 -13.51 3.94
N GLY A 249 -1.00 -12.99 2.77
CA GLY A 249 -1.50 -13.49 1.48
C GLY A 249 -1.05 -14.91 1.19
N GLN A 250 0.20 -15.25 1.47
CA GLN A 250 0.71 -16.61 1.37
C GLN A 250 -0.04 -17.56 2.32
N ALA A 251 -0.15 -17.21 3.61
CA ALA A 251 -0.91 -18.02 4.57
C ALA A 251 -2.39 -18.20 4.16
N TRP A 252 -2.99 -17.16 3.57
CA TRP A 252 -4.36 -17.22 3.06
C TRP A 252 -4.49 -18.21 1.90
N ARG A 253 -3.55 -18.19 0.94
CA ARG A 253 -3.49 -19.13 -0.18
C ARG A 253 -3.21 -20.55 0.27
N ASP A 254 -2.28 -20.75 1.21
CA ASP A 254 -1.98 -22.06 1.77
C ASP A 254 -3.20 -22.71 2.44
N ARG A 255 -4.08 -21.89 3.03
CA ARG A 255 -5.28 -22.37 3.73
C ARG A 255 -6.49 -22.53 2.81
N PHE A 256 -6.67 -21.63 1.84
CA PHE A 256 -7.89 -21.55 1.04
C PHE A 256 -7.71 -21.85 -0.44
N GLY A 257 -6.49 -21.94 -0.95
CA GLY A 257 -6.18 -22.22 -2.35
C GLY A 257 -6.58 -21.10 -3.32
N VAL A 258 -6.88 -19.91 -2.82
CA VAL A 258 -7.38 -18.77 -3.61
C VAL A 258 -6.79 -17.45 -3.09
N GLU A 259 -6.74 -16.45 -3.95
CA GLU A 259 -6.25 -15.10 -3.63
C GLU A 259 -7.15 -14.37 -2.61
N LEU A 260 -6.59 -13.36 -1.96
CA LEU A 260 -7.32 -12.45 -1.07
C LEU A 260 -8.43 -11.72 -1.85
N GLY A 261 -9.64 -11.68 -1.29
CA GLY A 261 -10.80 -11.08 -1.93
C GLY A 261 -11.70 -12.06 -2.69
N ALA A 262 -11.29 -13.33 -2.80
CA ALA A 262 -12.15 -14.38 -3.35
C ALA A 262 -13.47 -14.52 -2.54
N ASP A 263 -14.57 -14.74 -3.27
CA ASP A 263 -15.90 -14.89 -2.69
C ASP A 263 -16.01 -16.15 -1.80
N ALA A 264 -17.15 -16.33 -1.14
CA ALA A 264 -17.34 -17.48 -0.24
C ALA A 264 -17.33 -18.82 -1.00
N ILE A 265 -17.80 -18.85 -2.25
CA ILE A 265 -17.90 -20.06 -3.06
C ILE A 265 -16.52 -20.49 -3.56
N ALA A 266 -15.73 -19.58 -4.11
CA ALA A 266 -14.35 -19.82 -4.51
C ALA A 266 -13.51 -20.29 -3.33
N ARG A 267 -13.69 -19.72 -2.12
CA ARG A 267 -13.01 -20.20 -0.92
C ARG A 267 -13.39 -21.62 -0.51
N ARG A 268 -14.67 -22.03 -0.70
CA ARG A 268 -15.08 -23.42 -0.44
C ARG A 268 -14.44 -24.37 -1.46
N ARG A 269 -14.47 -24.02 -2.76
CA ARG A 269 -13.84 -24.81 -3.83
C ARG A 269 -12.32 -24.90 -3.71
N GLY A 270 -11.67 -23.80 -3.35
CA GLY A 270 -10.22 -23.78 -3.13
C GLY A 270 -9.81 -24.64 -1.94
N ARG A 271 -10.58 -24.65 -0.84
CA ARG A 271 -10.34 -25.58 0.30
C ARG A 271 -10.42 -27.05 -0.12
N THR A 272 -11.37 -27.42 -0.97
CA THR A 272 -11.44 -28.79 -1.49
C THR A 272 -10.23 -29.13 -2.35
N GLY A 273 -9.77 -28.18 -3.18
CA GLY A 273 -8.54 -28.32 -3.97
C GLY A 273 -7.30 -28.52 -3.10
N VAL A 274 -7.08 -27.66 -2.11
CA VAL A 274 -5.94 -27.77 -1.18
C VAL A 274 -5.95 -29.10 -0.41
N ARG A 275 -7.12 -29.57 0.02
CA ARG A 275 -7.25 -30.87 0.70
C ARG A 275 -6.93 -32.04 -0.24
N ALA A 276 -7.41 -31.99 -1.48
CA ALA A 276 -7.09 -33.00 -2.49
C ALA A 276 -5.58 -33.03 -2.79
N GLN A 277 -4.96 -31.86 -2.94
CA GLN A 277 -3.51 -31.73 -3.14
C GLN A 277 -2.72 -32.27 -1.95
N ARG A 278 -3.08 -31.93 -0.71
CA ARG A 278 -2.43 -32.49 0.49
C ARG A 278 -2.57 -34.00 0.56
N ARG A 279 -3.76 -34.55 0.26
CA ARG A 279 -3.97 -36.00 0.21
C ARG A 279 -3.12 -36.66 -0.87
N ALA A 280 -3.01 -36.05 -2.05
CA ALA A 280 -2.16 -36.55 -3.13
C ALA A 280 -0.66 -36.48 -2.75
N ALA A 281 -0.23 -35.45 -2.03
CA ALA A 281 1.16 -35.31 -1.58
C ALA A 281 1.52 -36.27 -0.43
N THR A 282 0.56 -36.63 0.43
CA THR A 282 0.76 -37.62 1.50
C THR A 282 0.48 -39.05 1.03
N ALA A 283 -0.21 -39.25 -0.10
CA ALA A 283 -0.36 -40.57 -0.67
C ALA A 283 1.05 -41.09 -0.95
N PRO A 284 1.45 -42.24 -0.36
CA PRO A 284 2.75 -42.83 -0.66
C PRO A 284 2.83 -42.96 -2.16
N SER A 285 3.89 -42.44 -2.78
CA SER A 285 4.10 -42.64 -4.21
C SER A 285 4.28 -44.13 -4.40
N SER A 286 3.19 -44.84 -4.65
CA SER A 286 3.18 -46.24 -5.04
C SER A 286 3.65 -46.32 -6.49
N THR A 287 4.80 -45.71 -6.77
CA THR A 287 5.74 -46.23 -7.75
C THR A 287 6.47 -47.37 -7.06
N VAL A 288 5.71 -48.39 -6.64
CA VAL A 288 6.24 -49.71 -6.37
C VAL A 288 6.65 -50.21 -7.74
N GLN A 289 7.92 -50.00 -8.07
CA GLN A 289 8.59 -50.84 -9.04
C GLN A 289 8.59 -52.23 -8.39
N PRO A 290 7.90 -53.24 -8.96
CA PRO A 290 7.73 -54.52 -8.29
C PRO A 290 9.10 -55.19 -8.19
N ASP A 291 9.63 -55.26 -6.98
CA ASP A 291 10.77 -56.11 -6.64
C ASP A 291 10.20 -57.46 -6.20
N PRO A 292 10.42 -58.56 -6.95
CA PRO A 292 9.64 -59.79 -6.80
C PRO A 292 10.12 -60.74 -5.70
N ASP A 293 11.07 -60.36 -4.84
CA ASP A 293 11.59 -61.26 -3.81
C ASP A 293 11.99 -60.51 -2.54
N THR A 294 11.09 -60.37 -1.57
CA THR A 294 11.52 -60.39 -0.16
C THR A 294 10.39 -60.76 0.80
N ASP A 295 10.53 -61.98 1.31
CA ASP A 295 9.80 -62.57 2.42
C ASP A 295 10.49 -62.15 3.72
N VAL A 296 9.96 -61.17 4.47
CA VAL A 296 10.43 -60.84 5.83
C VAL A 296 9.29 -60.34 6.71
N THR A 297 8.84 -61.26 7.56
CA THR A 297 8.62 -61.17 9.01
C THR A 297 8.30 -59.80 9.63
N GLU A 298 7.07 -59.74 10.12
CA GLU A 298 6.45 -58.74 11.01
C GLU A 298 7.21 -58.58 12.35
N PRO A 299 7.57 -57.35 12.78
CA PRO A 299 7.90 -57.08 14.17
C PRO A 299 6.84 -56.24 14.88
N ALA A 300 6.70 -56.58 16.15
CA ALA A 300 5.70 -56.15 17.11
C ALA A 300 5.67 -54.64 17.42
N ASP A 301 4.46 -54.22 17.78
CA ASP A 301 4.08 -52.99 18.48
C ASP A 301 5.14 -52.56 19.51
N THR A 302 5.73 -51.39 19.29
CA THR A 302 6.45 -50.65 20.33
C THR A 302 5.80 -49.28 20.48
N SER A 303 4.87 -49.21 21.43
CA SER A 303 4.35 -47.97 22.01
C SER A 303 5.52 -47.11 22.47
N THR A 304 5.73 -46.00 21.78
CA THR A 304 6.67 -44.95 22.20
C THR A 304 5.96 -44.07 23.22
N ASP A 305 6.11 -44.43 24.50
CA ASP A 305 5.90 -43.49 25.59
C ASP A 305 6.95 -42.38 25.47
N VAL A 306 6.54 -41.24 24.91
CA VAL A 306 7.25 -39.98 25.05
C VAL A 306 7.20 -39.62 26.54
N PRO A 307 8.33 -39.24 27.19
CA PRO A 307 8.35 -38.84 28.59
C PRO A 307 7.67 -37.47 28.73
N GLY A 308 6.34 -37.49 28.72
CA GLY A 308 5.49 -36.33 28.91
C GLY A 308 5.26 -36.13 30.39
N THR A 309 5.67 -34.97 30.90
CA THR A 309 5.18 -34.30 32.12
C THR A 309 3.92 -34.96 32.67
N SER A 310 4.01 -35.51 33.88
CA SER A 310 2.90 -36.24 34.49
C SER A 310 1.65 -35.35 34.52
N GLY A 311 0.46 -35.94 34.49
CA GLY A 311 -0.80 -35.16 34.53
C GLY A 311 -0.79 -34.11 35.63
N ASP A 312 -0.16 -34.42 36.76
CA ASP A 312 -0.04 -33.55 37.93
C ASP A 312 0.82 -32.30 37.68
N GLU A 313 1.86 -32.41 36.86
CA GLU A 313 2.75 -31.28 36.53
C GLU A 313 2.02 -30.25 35.66
N ARG A 314 1.24 -30.73 34.68
CA ARG A 314 0.42 -29.86 33.81
C ARG A 314 -0.69 -29.15 34.61
N VAL A 315 -1.24 -29.82 35.61
CA VAL A 315 -2.24 -29.23 36.53
C VAL A 315 -1.61 -28.13 37.39
N ARG A 316 -0.38 -28.33 37.91
CA ARG A 316 0.33 -27.30 38.70
C ARG A 316 0.70 -26.08 37.86
N GLU A 317 1.25 -26.27 36.66
CA GLU A 317 1.55 -25.15 35.76
C GLU A 317 0.30 -24.33 35.41
N LEU A 318 -0.83 -25.01 35.14
CA LEU A 318 -2.11 -24.33 34.92
C LEU A 318 -2.59 -23.56 36.16
N ALA A 319 -2.38 -24.10 37.35
CA ALA A 319 -2.72 -23.42 38.61
C ALA A 319 -1.86 -22.17 38.82
N GLU A 320 -0.56 -22.21 38.48
CA GLU A 320 0.31 -21.02 38.53
C GLU A 320 -0.14 -19.92 37.56
N LEU A 321 -0.50 -20.29 36.33
CA LEU A 321 -1.04 -19.34 35.35
C LEU A 321 -2.33 -18.68 35.85
N LEU A 322 -3.23 -19.45 36.48
CA LEU A 322 -4.47 -18.92 37.06
C LEU A 322 -4.20 -18.03 38.29
N ARG A 323 -3.23 -18.39 39.13
CA ARG A 323 -2.79 -17.57 40.28
C ARG A 323 -2.19 -16.22 39.83
N ALA A 324 -1.58 -16.19 38.65
CA ALA A 324 -1.10 -14.97 37.99
C ALA A 324 -2.19 -14.19 37.23
N GLU A 325 -3.47 -14.46 37.49
CA GLU A 325 -4.64 -13.83 36.86
C GLU A 325 -4.75 -14.01 35.32
N CYS A 326 -4.07 -15.02 34.74
CA CYS A 326 -4.21 -15.30 33.32
C CYS A 326 -5.57 -15.95 33.01
N LEU A 327 -6.32 -15.36 32.06
CA LEU A 327 -7.57 -15.95 31.56
C LEU A 327 -7.28 -17.13 30.61
N VAL A 328 -7.25 -18.35 31.15
CA VAL A 328 -7.07 -19.59 30.38
C VAL A 328 -8.39 -20.33 30.22
N THR A 329 -8.77 -20.62 28.97
CA THR A 329 -9.93 -21.46 28.60
C THR A 329 -9.51 -22.92 28.41
N GLY A 330 -10.45 -23.88 28.55
CA GLY A 330 -10.14 -25.30 28.36
C GLY A 330 -9.63 -25.66 26.96
N SER A 331 -9.99 -24.89 25.93
CA SER A 331 -9.43 -25.02 24.58
C SER A 331 -8.00 -24.49 24.47
N GLN A 332 -7.64 -23.45 25.22
CA GLN A 332 -6.26 -22.96 25.28
C GLN A 332 -5.38 -23.92 26.07
N ALA A 333 -5.86 -24.45 27.20
CA ALA A 333 -5.18 -25.52 27.94
C ALA A 333 -4.93 -26.75 27.05
N ALA A 334 -5.93 -27.15 26.24
CA ALA A 334 -5.76 -28.25 25.29
C ALA A 334 -4.66 -27.99 24.25
N ALA A 335 -4.59 -26.75 23.73
CA ALA A 335 -3.56 -26.35 22.77
C ALA A 335 -2.16 -26.29 23.39
N LEU A 336 -2.04 -25.77 24.62
CA LEU A 336 -0.77 -25.67 25.35
C LEU A 336 -0.11 -27.04 25.56
N TYR A 337 -0.92 -28.05 25.91
CA TYR A 337 -0.42 -29.38 26.24
C TYR A 337 -0.58 -30.41 25.11
N ALA A 338 -0.96 -29.96 23.90
CA ALA A 338 -1.24 -30.83 22.75
C ALA A 338 -2.22 -31.99 23.07
N VAL A 339 -3.22 -31.74 23.93
CA VAL A 339 -4.22 -32.73 24.33
C VAL A 339 -5.59 -32.43 23.70
N SER A 340 -6.52 -33.38 23.82
CA SER A 340 -7.89 -33.17 23.35
C SER A 340 -8.58 -32.00 24.09
N PRO A 341 -9.54 -31.29 23.47
CA PRO A 341 -10.33 -30.25 24.16
C PRO A 341 -11.08 -30.74 25.41
N ARG A 342 -11.41 -32.03 25.46
CA ARG A 342 -12.01 -32.65 26.66
C ARG A 342 -10.98 -32.75 27.79
N THR A 343 -9.77 -33.21 27.47
CA THR A 343 -8.65 -33.30 28.42
C THR A 343 -8.22 -31.92 28.91
N GLY A 344 -8.12 -30.91 28.03
CA GLY A 344 -7.77 -29.54 28.45
C GLY A 344 -8.79 -28.90 29.39
N ARG A 345 -10.10 -29.18 29.21
CA ARG A 345 -11.13 -28.76 30.18
C ARG A 345 -10.99 -29.47 31.53
N ARG A 346 -10.64 -30.76 31.52
CA ARG A 346 -10.41 -31.53 32.74
C ARG A 346 -9.21 -30.99 33.52
N LEU A 347 -8.06 -30.79 32.87
CA LEU A 347 -6.86 -30.20 33.48
C LEU A 347 -7.13 -28.81 34.07
N LEU A 348 -7.90 -27.97 33.36
CA LEU A 348 -8.27 -26.64 33.85
C LEU A 348 -9.22 -26.69 35.07
N SER A 349 -10.09 -27.70 35.15
CA SER A 349 -10.93 -27.94 36.34
C SER A 349 -10.08 -28.36 37.53
N GLU A 350 -9.23 -29.38 37.34
CA GLU A 350 -8.33 -29.91 38.38
C GLU A 350 -7.39 -28.81 38.92
N ALA A 351 -6.90 -27.91 38.05
CA ALA A 351 -6.07 -26.76 38.47
C ALA A 351 -6.83 -25.73 39.32
N ARG A 352 -8.12 -25.51 39.05
CA ARG A 352 -8.98 -24.63 39.88
C ARG A 352 -9.30 -25.27 41.22
N ASP A 353 -9.58 -26.56 41.22
CA ASP A 353 -9.83 -27.32 42.44
C ASP A 353 -8.59 -27.33 43.35
N LEU A 354 -7.38 -27.42 42.75
CA LEU A 354 -6.10 -27.30 43.46
C LEU A 354 -5.93 -25.91 44.12
N LEU A 355 -6.27 -24.83 43.42
CA LEU A 355 -6.23 -23.48 43.98
C LEU A 355 -7.29 -23.24 45.08
N ALA A 356 -8.46 -23.86 44.95
CA ALA A 356 -9.52 -23.79 45.95
C ALA A 356 -9.13 -24.56 47.23
N GLY A 357 -8.46 -25.71 47.09
CA GLY A 357 -7.97 -26.52 48.22
C GLY A 357 -6.82 -25.89 49.00
N ASP A 358 -5.94 -25.12 48.34
CA ASP A 358 -4.88 -24.35 49.01
C ASP A 358 -5.45 -23.22 49.89
N GLY A 359 -6.64 -22.70 49.57
CA GLY A 359 -7.29 -21.61 50.32
C GLY A 359 -7.83 -22.00 51.70
N ASP A 360 -8.00 -23.30 51.97
CA ASP A 360 -8.53 -23.81 53.25
C ASP A 360 -7.41 -24.25 54.23
N ARG A 361 -6.15 -24.29 53.77
CA ARG A 361 -4.99 -24.33 54.66
C ARG A 361 -4.74 -22.91 55.14
N GLY A 362 -5.39 -22.56 56.26
CA GLY A 362 -5.03 -21.36 57.02
C GLY A 362 -3.50 -21.28 57.18
N PRO A 363 -2.92 -20.06 57.20
CA PRO A 363 -1.48 -19.88 57.18
C PRO A 363 -0.85 -20.77 58.26
N GLU A 364 0.02 -21.69 57.83
CA GLU A 364 0.79 -22.51 58.75
C GLU A 364 1.43 -21.55 59.76
N PRO A 365 1.22 -21.74 61.07
CA PRO A 365 1.76 -20.85 62.06
C PRO A 365 3.27 -20.75 61.83
N PRO A 366 3.84 -19.53 61.75
CA PRO A 366 5.25 -19.38 61.44
C PRO A 366 6.05 -20.16 62.48
N GLU A 367 6.87 -21.12 62.01
CA GLU A 367 7.93 -21.68 62.84
C GLU A 367 8.72 -20.50 63.40
N GLY A 368 8.75 -20.42 64.73
CA GLY A 368 9.21 -19.26 65.46
C GLY A 368 10.62 -18.86 65.04
N PRO A 369 10.89 -17.55 64.88
CA PRO A 369 12.22 -17.07 64.54
C PRO A 369 13.13 -17.20 65.75
N ASP A 370 14.21 -17.99 65.59
CA ASP A 370 15.44 -17.72 66.33
C ASP A 370 15.90 -16.31 65.93
N THR A 371 15.88 -15.45 66.93
CA THR A 371 16.11 -14.01 66.87
C THR A 371 17.44 -13.64 66.25
N GLY A 372 17.44 -12.69 65.30
CA GLY A 372 18.68 -12.05 64.87
C GLY A 372 18.52 -10.97 63.80
N ALA A 373 18.42 -9.73 64.26
CA ALA A 373 18.73 -8.47 63.55
C ALA A 373 17.64 -7.82 62.67
N ALA A 374 17.35 -6.59 63.05
CA ALA A 374 16.36 -5.67 62.54
C ALA A 374 16.74 -5.02 61.20
N ALA A 375 15.74 -4.74 60.36
CA ALA A 375 15.82 -3.77 59.27
C ALA A 375 14.47 -3.04 59.07
N GLU A 376 14.57 -1.73 58.86
CA GLU A 376 13.51 -0.71 58.81
C GLU A 376 12.42 -0.93 57.74
N PRO A 377 11.18 -0.42 57.94
CA PRO A 377 10.13 -0.47 56.93
C PRO A 377 10.24 0.67 55.90
N ALA A 378 10.31 0.30 54.62
CA ALA A 378 10.24 1.22 53.49
C ALA A 378 8.82 1.77 53.27
N ARG A 379 8.70 3.09 53.04
CA ARG A 379 7.46 3.79 52.69
C ARG A 379 7.14 3.66 51.18
N PRO A 380 5.87 3.50 50.78
CA PRO A 380 5.50 3.44 49.37
C PRO A 380 5.44 4.83 48.72
N LEU A 381 6.02 4.93 47.52
CA LEU A 381 6.04 6.12 46.67
C LEU A 381 4.74 6.15 45.82
N ILE A 382 3.85 7.11 46.09
CA ILE A 382 2.64 7.35 45.27
C ILE A 382 2.99 8.36 44.18
N LEU A 383 2.95 7.94 42.91
CA LEU A 383 3.15 8.82 41.75
C LEU A 383 1.77 9.22 41.17
N VAL A 384 1.32 10.44 41.46
CA VAL A 384 0.11 11.03 40.86
C VAL A 384 0.51 11.79 39.60
N ALA A 385 0.01 11.37 38.44
CA ALA A 385 0.18 12.07 37.17
C ALA A 385 -1.06 12.93 36.87
N THR A 386 -0.91 14.26 36.93
CA THR A 386 -1.92 15.23 36.45
C THR A 386 -1.66 15.62 34.99
N PRO A 387 -2.68 15.68 34.12
CA PRO A 387 -2.50 16.17 32.76
C PRO A 387 -2.65 17.69 32.67
N THR A 388 -1.63 18.35 32.12
CA THR A 388 -1.61 19.80 31.85
C THR A 388 -2.40 20.11 30.58
N ARG A 389 -3.38 21.00 30.70
CA ARG A 389 -4.21 21.56 29.63
C ARG A 389 -3.44 22.72 28.97
N LEU A 390 -3.16 22.64 27.67
CA LEU A 390 -2.61 23.75 26.88
C LEU A 390 -3.77 24.57 26.31
N GLU A 391 -3.92 25.80 26.80
CA GLU A 391 -4.76 26.82 26.19
C GLU A 391 -4.06 27.41 24.95
N VAL A 392 -4.80 27.53 23.86
CA VAL A 392 -4.39 28.24 22.65
C VAL A 392 -5.13 29.58 22.68
N GLY A 393 -4.39 30.65 22.95
CA GLY A 393 -4.86 32.03 22.85
C GLY A 393 -4.82 32.53 21.39
N ALA A 394 -5.79 33.37 21.07
CA ALA A 394 -6.12 33.95 19.76
C ALA A 394 -5.08 34.95 19.22
#